data_AF-A0A510V6N6-F1
#
_entry.id   AF-A0A510V6N6-F1
#
_cell.length_a   1.000
_cell.length_b   1.000
_cell.length_c   1.000
_cell.angle_alpha   90.00
_cell.angle_beta   90.00
_cell.angle_gamma   90.00
#
_symmetry.space_group_name_H-M   'P 1'
#
loop_
_entity.id
_entity.type
_entity.pdbx_description
1 polymer ?
#
loop_
_entity_poly.entity_id
_entity_poly.type
_entity_poly.pdbx_seq_one_letter_code
_entity_poly.pdbx_strand_id
1 'polypeptide(L)'
;MGEVGVEHVEHRVTDSAGRPAMSTDPEDVPSTWLTANVRPAGSFGRADVGRLRDLLGVLAATASIVVLDLAAVTLRSGHAADAIDDAGRELERRGGCLLCINADDDARARLGGCRHAVVVGPGEPTPVP
;
A
#
# COMPACT_ATOMS: atom_id res chain seq x y z
N MET A 1 24.73 -27.05 51.35
CA MET A 1 23.83 -26.06 50.71
C MET A 1 24.32 -25.89 49.29
N GLY A 2 23.58 -26.47 48.34
CA GLY A 2 23.94 -26.49 46.92
C GLY A 2 23.26 -25.36 46.16
N GLU A 3 23.94 -24.85 45.14
CA GLU A 3 23.32 -24.08 44.06
C GLU A 3 23.26 -24.98 42.83
N VAL A 4 22.04 -25.25 42.41
CA VAL A 4 21.67 -25.99 41.20
C VAL A 4 21.83 -25.06 40.01
N GLY A 5 22.72 -25.40 39.09
CA GLY A 5 22.81 -24.76 37.78
C GLY A 5 21.54 -25.02 36.99
N VAL A 6 20.91 -23.95 36.52
CA VAL A 6 19.77 -24.05 35.60
C VAL A 6 20.36 -24.26 34.21
N GLU A 7 20.48 -25.51 33.78
CA GLU A 7 20.78 -25.84 32.39
C GLU A 7 19.57 -25.43 31.54
N HIS A 8 19.76 -24.40 30.72
CA HIS A 8 18.82 -24.00 29.67
C HIS A 8 18.78 -25.14 28.65
N VAL A 9 17.82 -26.04 28.79
CA VAL A 9 17.59 -27.11 27.81
C VAL A 9 17.02 -26.46 26.55
N GLU A 10 17.87 -26.23 25.55
CA GLU A 10 17.41 -25.94 24.19
C GLU A 10 16.61 -27.13 23.69
N HIS A 11 15.29 -27.02 23.72
CA HIS A 11 14.39 -28.05 23.23
C HIS A 11 14.44 -28.05 21.69
N ARG A 12 15.45 -28.71 21.13
CA ARG A 12 15.66 -28.81 19.68
C ARG A 12 14.59 -29.70 19.08
N VAL A 13 13.59 -29.09 18.45
CA VAL A 13 12.55 -29.81 17.70
C VAL A 13 13.22 -30.46 16.49
N THR A 14 13.21 -31.80 16.46
CA THR A 14 13.68 -32.60 15.33
C THR A 14 12.49 -33.22 14.62
N ASP A 15 12.60 -33.40 13.30
CA ASP A 15 11.63 -34.19 12.55
C ASP A 15 11.67 -35.68 12.98
N SER A 16 10.73 -36.48 12.47
CA SER A 16 10.67 -37.92 12.72
C SER A 16 11.89 -38.71 12.20
N ALA A 17 12.81 -38.05 11.50
CA ALA A 17 14.08 -38.59 11.02
C ALA A 17 15.30 -38.05 11.81
N GLY A 18 15.09 -37.28 12.89
CA GLY A 18 16.14 -36.77 13.76
C GLY A 18 16.96 -35.62 13.19
N ARG A 19 16.50 -34.97 12.11
CA ARG A 19 17.15 -33.76 11.56
C ARG A 19 16.63 -32.53 12.29
N PRO A 20 17.45 -31.48 12.48
CA PRO A 20 16.95 -30.22 13.01
C PRO A 20 15.82 -29.75 12.11
N ALA A 21 14.61 -29.59 12.67
CA ALA A 21 13.51 -29.01 11.93
C ALA A 21 13.94 -27.58 11.56
N MET A 22 14.11 -27.30 10.26
CA MET A 22 14.14 -25.91 9.81
C MET A 22 12.82 -25.31 10.27
N SER A 23 12.87 -24.34 11.18
CA SER A 23 11.72 -23.48 11.41
C SER A 23 11.43 -22.83 10.07
N THR A 24 10.38 -23.28 9.39
CA THR A 24 9.75 -22.51 8.34
C THR A 24 8.83 -21.50 9.00
N ASP A 25 9.31 -20.78 10.01
CA ASP A 25 8.79 -19.45 10.21
C ASP A 25 9.07 -18.76 8.88
N PRO A 26 8.04 -18.37 8.12
CA PRO A 26 8.29 -17.56 6.94
C PRO A 26 9.14 -16.42 7.46
N GLU A 27 10.39 -16.34 6.98
CA GLU A 27 11.31 -15.29 7.37
C GLU A 27 10.48 -14.01 7.40
N ASP A 28 10.58 -13.29 8.51
CA ASP A 28 10.18 -11.89 8.61
C ASP A 28 11.06 -11.14 7.61
N VAL A 29 10.80 -11.36 6.31
CA VAL A 29 11.36 -10.61 5.21
C VAL A 29 10.82 -9.23 5.51
N PRO A 30 11.66 -8.29 5.98
CA PRO A 30 11.18 -6.97 6.30
C PRO A 30 10.52 -6.49 5.02
N SER A 31 9.20 -6.29 5.08
CA SER A 31 8.40 -5.87 3.94
C SER A 31 9.11 -4.65 3.39
N THR A 32 9.79 -4.80 2.26
CA THR A 32 10.73 -3.78 1.80
C THR A 32 9.91 -2.53 1.56
N TRP A 33 10.21 -1.46 2.30
CA TRP A 33 9.42 -0.23 2.25
C TRP A 33 9.55 0.37 0.85
N LEU A 34 8.53 0.14 0.01
CA LEU A 34 8.50 0.58 -1.38
C LEU A 34 7.49 1.71 -1.53
N THR A 35 7.97 2.85 -2.02
CA THR A 35 7.10 3.95 -2.45
C THR A 35 7.10 4.02 -3.97
N ALA A 36 5.92 3.91 -4.59
CA ALA A 36 5.74 4.10 -6.02
C ALA A 36 5.17 5.49 -6.30
N ASN A 37 5.90 6.30 -7.08
CA ASN A 37 5.42 7.59 -7.55
C ASN A 37 4.97 7.45 -9.01
N VAL A 38 3.71 7.80 -9.29
CA VAL A 38 3.15 7.71 -10.64
C VAL A 38 2.46 9.01 -10.98
N ARG A 39 2.81 9.57 -12.14
CA ARG A 39 2.20 10.77 -12.71
C ARG A 39 1.58 10.43 -14.07
N PRO A 40 0.34 9.89 -14.09
CA PRO A 40 -0.37 9.71 -15.34
C PRO A 40 -0.63 11.06 -16.01
N ALA A 41 -0.82 11.06 -17.32
CA ALA A 41 -1.19 12.26 -18.06
C ALA A 41 -2.41 11.97 -18.94
N GLY A 42 -3.30 12.96 -19.04
CA GLY A 42 -4.50 12.91 -19.87
C GLY A 42 -5.79 12.85 -19.06
N SER A 43 -6.87 12.39 -19.70
CA SER A 43 -8.21 12.37 -19.11
C SER A 43 -8.62 10.95 -18.77
N PHE A 44 -8.99 10.69 -17.52
CA PHE A 44 -9.60 9.42 -17.13
C PHE A 44 -11.12 9.49 -17.28
N GLY A 45 -11.58 9.09 -18.47
CA GLY A 45 -13.00 8.86 -18.76
C GLY A 45 -13.42 7.42 -18.41
N ARG A 46 -14.67 7.06 -18.73
CA ARG A 46 -15.20 5.71 -18.46
C ARG A 46 -14.37 4.59 -19.11
N ALA A 47 -13.83 4.82 -20.31
CA ALA A 47 -13.03 3.84 -21.03
C ALA A 47 -11.68 3.54 -20.36
N ASP A 48 -11.12 4.53 -19.64
CA ASP A 48 -9.77 4.45 -19.08
C ASP A 48 -9.76 3.88 -17.65
N VAL A 49 -10.93 3.73 -17.02
CA VAL A 49 -11.06 3.23 -15.64
C VAL A 49 -10.48 1.82 -15.49
N GLY A 50 -10.66 0.95 -16.50
CA GLY A 50 -10.08 -0.40 -16.45
C GLY A 50 -8.56 -0.37 -16.33
N ARG A 51 -7.90 0.41 -17.20
CA ARG A 51 -6.44 0.57 -17.18
C ARG A 51 -5.95 1.21 -15.88
N LEU A 52 -6.69 2.18 -15.34
CA LEU A 52 -6.39 2.78 -14.04
C LEU A 52 -6.46 1.74 -12.91
N ARG A 53 -7.51 0.91 -12.90
CA ARG A 53 -7.66 -0.18 -11.92
C ARG A 53 -6.53 -1.20 -12.01
N ASP A 54 -6.16 -1.62 -13.21
CA ASP A 54 -5.08 -2.59 -13.41
C ASP A 54 -3.75 -2.02 -12.88
N LEU A 55 -3.44 -0.77 -13.24
CA LEU A 55 -2.25 -0.07 -12.75
C LEU A 55 -2.24 0.03 -11.22
N LEU A 56 -3.31 0.58 -10.63
CA LEU A 56 -3.40 0.77 -9.18
C LEU A 56 -3.42 -0.56 -8.44
N GLY A 57 -4.01 -1.61 -9.00
CA GLY A 57 -4.00 -2.96 -8.43
C GLY A 57 -2.60 -3.54 -8.33
N VAL A 58 -1.78 -3.40 -9.39
CA VAL A 58 -0.37 -3.84 -9.36
C VAL A 58 0.43 -3.04 -8.34
N LEU A 59 0.22 -1.72 -8.25
CA LEU A 59 0.93 -0.86 -7.31
C LEU A 59 0.51 -1.15 -5.86
N ALA A 60 -0.78 -1.26 -5.59
CA ALA A 60 -1.30 -1.65 -4.27
C ALA A 60 -0.83 -3.06 -3.87
N ALA A 61 -0.61 -3.95 -4.83
CA ALA A 61 -0.07 -5.28 -4.59
C ALA A 61 1.40 -5.28 -4.18
N THR A 62 2.19 -4.28 -4.58
CA THR A 62 3.66 -4.32 -4.52
C THR A 62 4.29 -3.24 -3.66
N ALA A 63 3.62 -2.09 -3.49
CA ALA A 63 4.12 -0.94 -2.76
C ALA A 63 3.48 -0.82 -1.36
N SER A 64 4.22 -0.22 -0.43
CA SER A 64 3.70 0.24 0.86
C SER A 64 3.04 1.60 0.73
N ILE A 65 3.56 2.46 -0.14
CA ILE A 65 3.03 3.79 -0.37
C ILE A 65 2.90 4.01 -1.88
N VAL A 66 1.76 4.54 -2.31
CA VAL A 66 1.57 4.95 -3.70
C VAL A 66 1.24 6.44 -3.72
N VAL A 67 2.04 7.20 -4.46
CA VAL A 67 1.81 8.62 -4.72
C VAL A 67 1.30 8.75 -6.15
N LEU A 68 0.03 9.10 -6.28
CA LEU A 68 -0.62 9.39 -7.54
C LEU A 68 -0.64 10.91 -7.75
N ASP A 69 0.19 11.38 -8.67
CA ASP A 69 0.26 12.80 -9.01
C ASP A 69 -0.79 13.15 -10.07
N LEU A 70 -1.72 14.02 -9.70
CA LEU A 70 -2.85 14.43 -10.51
C LEU A 70 -2.59 15.71 -11.33
N ALA A 71 -1.39 16.30 -11.25
CA ALA A 71 -1.08 17.57 -11.92
C ALA A 71 -1.31 17.57 -13.44
N ALA A 72 -1.19 16.41 -14.08
CA ALA A 72 -1.40 16.24 -15.52
C ALA A 72 -2.66 15.41 -15.87
N VAL A 73 -3.51 15.16 -14.87
CA VAL A 73 -4.69 14.29 -14.98
C VAL A 73 -5.97 15.10 -14.94
N THR A 74 -6.95 14.72 -15.74
CA THR A 74 -8.32 15.19 -15.59
C THR A 74 -9.26 14.04 -15.25
N LEU A 75 -9.87 14.08 -14.07
CA LEU A 75 -10.84 13.08 -13.63
C LEU A 75 -12.24 13.40 -14.18
N ARG A 76 -12.71 12.62 -15.15
CA ARG A 76 -14.01 12.84 -15.81
C ARG A 76 -15.11 11.88 -15.34
N SER A 77 -14.79 10.81 -14.61
CA SER A 77 -15.73 9.79 -14.16
C SER A 77 -15.69 9.58 -12.65
N GLY A 78 -16.85 9.39 -12.01
CA GLY A 78 -16.92 8.94 -10.60
C GLY A 78 -16.29 7.55 -10.39
N HIS A 79 -16.36 6.68 -11.41
CA HIS A 79 -15.73 5.36 -11.36
C HIS A 79 -14.19 5.41 -11.27
N ALA A 80 -13.58 6.53 -11.69
CA ALA A 80 -12.15 6.74 -11.48
C ALA A 80 -11.84 7.04 -10.01
N ALA A 81 -12.71 7.79 -9.32
CA ALA A 81 -12.62 8.00 -7.89
C ALA A 81 -12.85 6.69 -7.12
N ASP A 82 -13.81 5.85 -7.54
CA ASP A 82 -14.01 4.52 -6.94
C ASP A 82 -12.77 3.65 -7.08
N ALA A 83 -12.14 3.62 -8.27
CA ALA A 83 -10.91 2.86 -8.49
C ALA A 83 -9.73 3.34 -7.61
N ILE A 84 -9.65 4.64 -7.38
CA ILE A 84 -8.65 5.26 -6.49
C ILE A 84 -8.93 4.86 -5.03
N ASP A 85 -10.19 4.93 -4.58
CA ASP A 85 -10.56 4.59 -3.21
C ASP A 85 -10.39 3.09 -2.91
N ASP A 86 -10.75 2.22 -3.87
CA ASP A 86 -10.55 0.78 -3.77
C ASP A 86 -9.06 0.43 -3.61
N ALA A 87 -8.18 1.09 -4.36
CA ALA A 87 -6.74 0.91 -4.23
C ALA A 87 -6.20 1.46 -2.90
N GLY A 88 -6.73 2.60 -2.44
CA GLY A 88 -6.45 3.15 -1.11
C GLY A 88 -6.81 2.16 0.00
N ARG A 89 -7.98 1.53 -0.08
CA ARG A 89 -8.42 0.51 0.88
C ARG A 89 -7.47 -0.69 0.90
N GLU A 90 -7.02 -1.14 -0.27
CA GLU A 90 -6.10 -2.28 -0.35
C GLU A 90 -4.75 -1.97 0.29
N LEU A 91 -4.21 -0.78 0.04
CA LEU A 91 -2.99 -0.29 0.68
C LEU A 91 -3.18 -0.17 2.20
N GLU A 92 -4.26 0.48 2.65
CA GLU A 92 -4.56 0.65 4.09
C GLU A 92 -4.66 -0.69 4.82
N ARG A 93 -5.34 -1.68 4.23
CA ARG A 93 -5.46 -3.05 4.79
C ARG A 93 -4.10 -3.71 5.04
N ARG A 94 -3.07 -3.31 4.30
CA ARG A 94 -1.70 -3.81 4.40
C ARG A 94 -0.78 -2.91 5.23
N GLY A 95 -1.32 -1.87 5.87
CA GLY A 95 -0.55 -0.87 6.62
C GLY A 95 0.13 0.19 5.75
N GLY A 96 -0.29 0.31 4.49
CA GLY A 96 0.18 1.29 3.52
C GLY A 96 -0.78 2.45 3.31
N CYS A 97 -0.48 3.33 2.35
CA CYS A 97 -1.38 4.44 1.99
C CYS A 97 -1.29 4.87 0.52
N LEU A 98 -2.40 5.42 0.01
CA LEU A 98 -2.48 6.07 -1.30
C LEU A 98 -2.60 7.59 -1.09
N LEU A 99 -1.67 8.34 -1.69
CA LEU A 99 -1.69 9.80 -1.70
C LEU A 99 -1.96 10.32 -3.11
N CYS A 100 -3.05 11.05 -3.27
CA CYS A 100 -3.37 11.81 -4.46
C CYS A 100 -2.88 13.25 -4.27
N ILE A 101 -1.78 13.63 -4.93
CA ILE A 101 -1.18 14.97 -4.80
C ILE A 101 -1.49 15.85 -6.00
N ASN A 102 -1.34 17.16 -5.82
CA ASN A 102 -1.63 18.18 -6.84
C ASN A 102 -3.07 18.07 -7.38
N ALA A 103 -4.02 17.71 -6.51
CA ALA A 103 -5.43 17.62 -6.87
C ALA A 103 -6.04 19.02 -6.98
N ASP A 104 -6.34 19.47 -8.20
CA ASP A 104 -7.09 20.71 -8.42
C ASP A 104 -8.52 20.64 -7.88
N ASP A 105 -9.25 21.75 -7.91
CA ASP A 105 -10.60 21.84 -7.33
C ASP A 105 -11.58 20.82 -7.95
N ASP A 106 -11.47 20.57 -9.26
CA ASP A 106 -12.25 19.58 -9.98
C ASP A 106 -11.94 18.16 -9.47
N ALA A 107 -10.65 17.81 -9.35
CA ALA A 107 -10.20 16.53 -8.82
C ALA A 107 -10.64 16.35 -7.36
N ARG A 108 -10.52 17.38 -6.52
CA ARG A 108 -10.97 17.36 -5.12
C ARG A 108 -12.48 17.14 -5.02
N ALA A 109 -13.27 17.82 -5.85
CA ALA A 109 -14.72 17.62 -5.88
C ALA A 109 -15.09 16.19 -6.27
N ARG A 110 -14.37 15.57 -7.21
CA ARG A 110 -14.59 14.17 -7.61
C ARG A 110 -14.14 13.16 -6.55
N LEU A 111 -13.04 13.44 -5.87
CA LEU A 111 -12.46 12.57 -4.84
C LEU A 111 -13.04 12.81 -3.45
N GLY A 112 -13.91 13.80 -3.25
CA GLY A 112 -14.45 14.17 -1.94
C GLY A 112 -15.26 13.07 -1.23
N GLY A 113 -15.65 12.01 -1.94
CA GLY A 113 -16.28 10.82 -1.37
C GLY A 113 -15.31 9.70 -0.98
N CYS A 114 -14.04 9.78 -1.39
CA CYS A 114 -13.02 8.79 -1.06
C CYS A 114 -12.74 8.82 0.45
N ARG A 115 -12.55 7.64 1.04
CA ARG A 115 -12.29 7.46 2.48
C ARG A 115 -10.87 6.97 2.75
N HIS A 116 -10.30 6.27 1.78
CA HIS A 116 -9.04 5.52 1.93
C HIS A 116 -7.89 6.16 1.15
N ALA A 117 -8.18 7.11 0.26
CA ALA A 117 -7.19 7.92 -0.44
C ALA A 117 -7.01 9.28 0.25
N VAL A 118 -5.76 9.65 0.53
CA VAL A 118 -5.41 10.98 1.04
C VAL A 118 -5.31 11.94 -0.13
N VAL A 119 -6.05 13.04 -0.11
CA VAL A 119 -6.08 14.01 -1.22
C VAL A 119 -5.43 15.33 -0.77
N VAL A 120 -4.45 15.78 -1.54
CA VAL A 120 -3.64 16.98 -1.24
C VAL A 120 -3.70 17.93 -2.44
N GLY A 121 -4.08 19.18 -2.18
CA GLY A 121 -4.14 20.22 -3.19
C GLY A 121 -2.77 20.66 -3.71
N PRO A 122 -2.70 21.47 -4.77
CA PRO A 122 -1.44 21.96 -5.32
C PRO A 122 -0.74 22.88 -4.31
N GLY A 123 0.52 22.58 -3.99
CA GLY A 123 1.31 23.36 -3.03
C GLY A 123 0.88 23.21 -1.57
N GLU A 124 -0.12 22.36 -1.28
CA GLU A 124 -0.44 21.99 0.09
C GLU A 124 0.61 21.00 0.62
N PRO A 125 1.05 21.13 1.89
CA PRO A 125 1.95 20.15 2.47
C PRO A 125 1.25 18.79 2.55
N THR A 126 1.95 17.75 2.13
CA THR A 126 1.48 16.37 2.29
C THR A 126 1.30 16.09 3.78
N PRO A 127 0.12 15.60 4.23
CA PRO A 127 -0.07 15.29 5.63
C PRO A 127 0.92 14.21 6.06
N VAL A 128 1.53 14.41 7.22
CA VAL A 128 2.38 13.41 7.85
C VAL A 128 1.48 12.32 8.46
N PRO A 129 1.81 11.02 8.31
CA PRO A 129 1.04 9.92 8.89
C PRO A 129 0.93 9.99 10.41
#